data_AF-A0A8X7N2Z9-F1
#
_entry.id   AF-A0A8X7N2Z9-F1
#
_cell.length_a   1.000
_cell.length_b   1.000
_cell.length_c   1.000
_cell.angle_alpha   90.00
_cell.angle_beta   90.00
_cell.angle_gamma   90.00
#
_symmetry.space_group_name_H-M   'P 1'
#
loop_
_entity.id
_entity.type
_entity.pdbx_description
1 polymer ?
#
loop_
_entity_poly.entity_id
_entity_poly.type
_entity_poly.pdbx_seq_one_letter_code
_entity_poly.pdbx_strand_id
1 'polypeptide(L)'
;MITSLTRSLRTLNLTSSPSSLRSATTPTSSSRIPRSTPFSILATTARPRPSPTLLFRPSSTPQVRHKGNLAPRRVKYRKAHKGRIPVKIGGSIKGTTVQQGIYGIRVLEPCRLTAKQLQSAETALKRRLKVIKGAQVYMRVFPDVPVCVKGNETRMGKGKGAFEFWACRAAVGRVIFEVGGPVEIRAEVAKEALRLASAKLPVRTEFVSLASNPRLGAILVERHEQPASAVLSLPPSSTTAAAAAVAEVPLVVQTGSGQL
;
A
#
# COMPACT_ATOMS: atom_id res chain seq x y z
N MET A 1 -27.70 53.36 33.58
CA MET A 1 -27.21 52.89 34.90
C MET A 1 -26.07 51.92 34.61
N ILE A 2 -24.88 52.39 34.23
CA ILE A 2 -23.79 52.92 35.08
C ILE A 2 -23.51 51.98 36.25
N THR A 3 -22.44 51.18 36.16
CA THR A 3 -21.24 51.32 37.02
C THR A 3 -20.15 50.35 36.58
N SER A 4 -19.01 50.95 36.23
CA SER A 4 -17.68 50.35 36.10
C SER A 4 -17.12 49.94 37.46
N LEU A 5 -16.22 48.94 37.48
CA LEU A 5 -15.26 48.79 38.57
C LEU A 5 -13.94 48.22 38.04
N THR A 6 -12.97 49.12 38.04
CA THR A 6 -11.54 48.97 37.80
C THR A 6 -10.82 48.56 39.09
N ARG A 7 -9.77 47.74 38.98
CA ARG A 7 -8.59 47.64 39.88
C ARG A 7 -7.78 46.41 39.42
N SER A 8 -6.47 46.33 39.50
CA SER A 8 -5.39 47.25 39.89
C SER A 8 -4.12 46.55 39.41
N LEU A 9 -3.22 47.31 38.79
CA LEU A 9 -1.86 46.88 38.49
C LEU A 9 -1.10 46.59 39.80
N ARG A 10 -0.25 45.56 39.79
CA ARG A 10 0.90 45.44 40.69
C ARG A 10 2.12 44.99 39.88
N THR A 11 3.01 45.95 39.69
CA THR A 11 4.39 45.82 39.22
C THR A 11 5.33 45.63 40.42
N LEU A 12 6.63 45.44 40.11
CA LEU A 12 7.84 45.48 40.96
C LEU A 12 8.24 44.12 41.55
N ASN A 13 9.49 43.63 41.55
CA ASN A 13 10.82 44.09 41.13
C ASN A 13 11.70 42.82 40.97
N LEU A 14 12.52 42.67 39.92
CA LEU A 14 13.96 43.02 39.89
C LEU A 14 14.75 42.59 41.14
N THR A 15 15.47 41.47 41.06
CA THR A 15 16.82 41.34 41.64
C THR A 15 17.72 40.52 40.71
N SER A 16 18.78 41.18 40.27
CA SER A 16 19.96 40.69 39.59
C SER A 16 20.93 40.07 40.58
N SER A 17 21.74 39.09 40.15
CA SER A 17 23.17 38.99 40.53
C SER A 17 23.92 37.89 39.75
N PRO A 18 25.26 38.00 39.63
CA PRO A 18 25.99 37.63 38.41
C PRO A 18 27.04 36.52 38.59
N SER A 19 27.68 36.18 37.46
CA SER A 19 29.09 35.76 37.32
C SER A 19 29.58 34.47 38.00
N SER A 20 30.17 33.56 37.22
CA SER A 20 31.63 33.41 37.24
C SER A 20 32.11 32.42 36.17
N LEU A 21 33.13 32.89 35.45
CA LEU A 21 33.99 32.14 34.54
C LEU A 21 34.82 31.13 35.33
N ARG A 22 35.11 29.96 34.76
CA ARG A 22 36.39 29.27 35.02
C ARG A 22 36.81 28.41 33.83
N SER A 23 38.07 28.62 33.49
CA SER A 23 38.85 28.15 32.37
C SER A 23 39.53 26.80 32.63
N ALA A 24 39.87 26.14 31.52
CA ALA A 24 41.09 25.36 31.27
C ALA A 24 41.42 24.12 32.14
N THR A 25 41.68 22.99 31.47
CA THR A 25 43.04 22.43 31.34
C THR A 25 43.04 21.20 30.44
N THR A 26 44.06 21.12 29.60
CA THR A 26 44.48 19.97 28.79
C THR A 26 45.22 18.95 29.66
N PRO A 27 45.45 17.73 29.14
CA PRO A 27 46.80 17.19 29.28
C PRO A 27 47.44 16.74 27.96
N THR A 28 48.72 17.10 27.89
CA THR A 28 49.86 16.66 27.06
C THR A 28 50.00 15.14 26.94
N SER A 29 50.36 14.60 25.76
CA SER A 29 51.72 14.13 25.34
C SER A 29 52.32 13.07 26.27
N SER A 30 53.00 11.99 25.90
CA SER A 30 53.71 11.53 24.70
C SER A 30 54.38 10.21 25.13
N SER A 31 54.52 9.21 24.27
CA SER A 31 55.77 8.45 24.13
C SER A 31 55.71 7.50 22.93
N ARG A 32 56.90 7.20 22.41
CA ARG A 32 57.22 7.01 21.00
C ARG A 32 58.18 5.80 20.88
N ILE A 33 57.73 4.71 20.23
CA ILE A 33 58.47 3.77 19.31
C ILE A 33 59.69 3.03 19.96
N PRO A 34 60.51 2.13 19.31
CA PRO A 34 60.42 1.12 18.21
C PRO A 34 60.91 -0.30 18.67
N ARG A 35 61.21 -1.36 17.88
CA ARG A 35 61.68 -1.59 16.48
C ARG A 35 61.55 -3.10 16.14
N SER A 36 61.56 -3.35 14.84
CA SER A 36 61.81 -4.57 14.05
C SER A 36 62.94 -5.51 14.50
N THR A 37 62.92 -6.77 14.03
CA THR A 37 63.91 -7.41 13.10
C THR A 37 63.59 -8.94 12.93
N PRO A 38 64.26 -9.76 12.08
CA PRO A 38 63.67 -10.28 10.85
C PRO A 38 63.93 -11.80 10.60
N PHE A 39 63.59 -12.31 9.40
CA PHE A 39 63.98 -13.63 8.81
C PHE A 39 63.43 -14.89 9.52
N SER A 40 63.10 -16.01 8.88
CA SER A 40 63.56 -16.60 7.62
C SER A 40 62.52 -17.56 7.01
N ILE A 41 62.82 -17.95 5.79
CA ILE A 41 62.09 -18.79 4.84
C ILE A 41 62.36 -20.26 5.14
N LEU A 42 61.36 -21.15 5.08
CA LEU A 42 61.52 -22.52 4.57
C LEU A 42 60.17 -23.19 4.24
N ALA A 43 60.22 -24.01 3.20
CA ALA A 43 59.12 -24.51 2.40
C ALA A 43 58.60 -25.89 2.83
N THR A 44 57.41 -26.23 2.29
CA THR A 44 56.97 -27.57 1.88
C THR A 44 56.83 -28.65 2.94
N THR A 45 55.58 -29.00 3.25
CA THR A 45 54.99 -30.29 2.82
C THR A 45 53.47 -30.28 3.04
N ALA A 46 52.74 -30.62 1.98
CA ALA A 46 51.30 -30.66 1.95
C ALA A 46 50.76 -31.85 2.77
N ARG A 47 49.90 -31.58 3.75
CA ARG A 47 48.96 -32.57 4.30
C ARG A 47 47.56 -32.25 3.78
N PRO A 48 46.84 -33.18 3.15
CA PRO A 48 45.44 -32.96 2.80
C PRO A 48 44.63 -32.87 4.10
N ARG A 49 44.01 -31.72 4.36
CA ARG A 49 43.00 -31.60 5.42
C ARG A 49 41.72 -32.28 4.94
N PRO A 50 41.06 -33.09 5.78
CA PRO A 50 39.79 -33.71 5.42
C PRO A 50 38.74 -32.62 5.15
N SER A 51 37.94 -32.87 4.12
CA SER A 51 36.78 -32.08 3.71
C SER A 51 35.98 -31.62 4.92
N PRO A 52 35.59 -30.34 5.06
CA PRO A 52 34.69 -29.95 6.12
C PRO A 52 33.35 -30.66 5.90
N THR A 53 33.14 -31.69 6.72
CA THR A 53 31.86 -32.32 7.01
C THR A 53 30.82 -31.22 7.15
N LEU A 54 29.76 -31.35 6.37
CA LEU A 54 28.50 -30.61 6.38
C LEU A 54 28.33 -29.78 7.65
N LEU A 55 28.75 -28.50 7.60
CA LEU A 55 28.26 -27.52 8.54
C LEU A 55 26.77 -27.39 8.24
N PHE A 56 25.99 -28.14 9.00
CA PHE A 56 24.59 -27.93 9.28
C PHE A 56 24.29 -26.44 9.21
N ARG A 57 23.83 -26.01 8.04
CA ARG A 57 23.37 -24.64 7.83
C ARG A 57 22.12 -24.56 8.69
N PRO A 58 22.09 -23.82 9.81
CA PRO A 58 20.81 -23.57 10.42
C PRO A 58 19.98 -22.93 9.33
N SER A 59 18.87 -23.57 8.96
CA SER A 59 17.77 -22.88 8.33
C SER A 59 17.31 -21.86 9.37
N SER A 60 18.03 -20.74 9.46
CA SER A 60 17.44 -19.52 9.95
C SER A 60 16.32 -19.26 8.95
N THR A 61 15.14 -19.81 9.25
CA THR A 61 13.86 -19.35 8.74
C THR A 61 14.01 -17.84 8.54
N PRO A 62 13.73 -17.29 7.34
CA PRO A 62 13.85 -15.85 7.17
C PRO A 62 13.10 -15.23 8.33
N GLN A 63 13.78 -14.44 9.17
CA GLN A 63 13.11 -13.71 10.22
C GLN A 63 12.13 -12.77 9.52
N VAL A 64 10.90 -13.22 9.29
CA VAL A 64 9.80 -12.36 8.87
C VAL A 64 9.34 -11.67 10.13
N ARG A 65 10.11 -10.66 10.50
CA ARG A 65 9.83 -9.69 11.54
C ARG A 65 9.73 -8.35 10.78
N HIS A 66 8.59 -7.67 10.64
CA HIS A 66 7.43 -7.60 11.51
C HIS A 66 6.12 -7.31 10.75
N LYS A 67 5.06 -7.99 11.18
CA LYS A 67 3.64 -7.73 10.93
C LYS A 67 3.18 -6.49 11.72
N GLY A 68 3.85 -5.35 11.54
CA GLY A 68 3.64 -4.18 12.40
C GLY A 68 4.50 -2.99 12.02
N ASN A 69 4.08 -2.28 10.98
CA ASN A 69 3.67 -0.88 11.09
C ASN A 69 3.33 -0.42 9.69
N LEU A 70 2.20 0.27 9.57
CA LEU A 70 1.75 0.91 8.35
C LEU A 70 2.71 2.06 7.99
N ALA A 71 3.92 1.68 7.59
CA ALA A 71 5.09 2.52 7.40
C ALA A 71 6.01 1.86 6.35
N PRO A 72 6.40 2.56 5.28
CA PRO A 72 7.35 2.05 4.30
C PRO A 72 8.74 1.89 4.93
N ARG A 73 9.40 0.76 4.63
CA ARG A 73 10.74 0.45 5.16
C ARG A 73 11.84 1.31 4.56
N ARG A 74 11.72 1.68 3.28
CA ARG A 74 12.72 2.47 2.54
C ARG A 74 12.01 3.62 1.83
N VAL A 75 12.52 4.84 2.01
CA VAL A 75 12.04 6.03 1.31
C VAL A 75 13.21 6.84 0.79
N LYS A 76 13.09 7.39 -0.42
CA LYS A 76 14.10 8.28 -1.01
C LYS A 76 14.26 9.57 -0.20
N TYR A 77 13.15 10.14 0.25
CA TYR A 77 13.11 11.37 1.04
C TYR A 77 12.29 11.17 2.31
N ARG A 78 12.82 11.60 3.45
CA ARG A 78 12.10 11.56 4.74
C ARG A 78 11.05 12.67 4.88
N LYS A 79 11.21 13.78 4.15
CA LYS A 79 10.28 14.92 4.14
C LYS A 79 9.74 15.11 2.71
N ALA A 80 8.42 14.96 2.52
CA ALA A 80 7.78 15.14 1.21
C ALA A 80 6.89 16.38 1.14
N HIS A 81 6.71 16.97 -0.05
CA HIS A 81 5.74 18.04 -0.25
C HIS A 81 4.31 17.53 -0.01
N LYS A 82 3.41 18.41 0.44
CA LYS A 82 2.03 18.06 0.78
C LYS A 82 1.29 17.42 -0.42
N GLY A 83 1.49 17.93 -1.63
CA GLY A 83 0.79 17.50 -2.85
C GLY A 83 -0.74 17.67 -2.77
N ARG A 84 -1.46 17.03 -3.70
CA ARG A 84 -2.93 16.97 -3.76
C ARG A 84 -3.41 15.52 -3.91
N ILE A 85 -4.67 15.27 -3.56
CA ILE A 85 -5.31 13.98 -3.82
C ILE A 85 -5.62 13.92 -5.32
N PRO A 86 -5.26 12.84 -6.02
CA PRO A 86 -5.52 12.74 -7.44
C PRO A 86 -7.02 12.66 -7.71
N VAL A 87 -7.53 13.57 -8.53
CA VAL A 87 -8.88 13.50 -9.11
C VAL A 87 -8.76 12.80 -10.45
N LYS A 88 -9.49 11.71 -10.63
CA LYS A 88 -9.37 10.84 -11.80
C LYS A 88 -10.29 11.32 -12.93
N ILE A 89 -9.86 12.36 -13.64
CA ILE A 89 -10.64 12.97 -14.73
C ILE A 89 -10.74 12.02 -15.94
N GLY A 90 -9.66 11.30 -16.26
CA GLY A 90 -9.63 10.35 -17.39
C GLY A 90 -10.35 9.01 -17.16
N GLY A 91 -11.43 8.99 -16.36
CA GLY A 91 -12.29 7.81 -16.21
C GLY A 91 -11.64 6.56 -15.58
N SER A 92 -10.61 6.72 -14.73
CA SER A 92 -9.88 5.56 -14.21
C SER A 92 -10.62 4.80 -13.10
N ILE A 93 -11.14 3.60 -13.41
CA ILE A 93 -11.78 2.69 -12.44
C ILE A 93 -10.79 1.92 -11.54
N LYS A 94 -9.49 2.26 -11.56
CA LYS A 94 -8.48 1.47 -10.83
C LYS A 94 -8.71 1.47 -9.32
N GLY A 95 -9.01 0.28 -8.78
CA GLY A 95 -9.27 -0.01 -7.37
C GLY A 95 -10.51 0.64 -6.79
N THR A 96 -11.52 0.89 -7.62
CA THR A 96 -12.89 1.14 -7.16
C THR A 96 -13.72 -0.15 -7.04
N THR A 97 -13.19 -1.28 -7.51
CA THR A 97 -13.75 -2.63 -7.38
C THR A 97 -13.07 -3.44 -6.28
N VAL A 98 -13.79 -4.39 -5.70
CA VAL A 98 -13.27 -5.43 -4.80
C VAL A 98 -12.51 -6.47 -5.63
N GLN A 99 -11.37 -6.99 -5.14
CA GLN A 99 -10.60 -8.00 -5.91
C GLN A 99 -10.11 -9.19 -5.08
N GLN A 100 -9.76 -8.99 -3.81
CA GLN A 100 -9.20 -10.03 -2.94
C GLN A 100 -10.25 -10.59 -1.99
N GLY A 101 -11.10 -9.73 -1.44
CA GLY A 101 -12.22 -10.13 -0.60
C GLY A 101 -13.52 -10.37 -1.38
N ILE A 102 -14.57 -10.66 -0.62
CA ILE A 102 -15.95 -10.80 -1.12
C ILE A 102 -16.71 -9.49 -0.91
N TYR A 103 -16.46 -8.84 0.23
CA TYR A 103 -17.07 -7.58 0.62
C TYR A 103 -16.00 -6.54 0.96
N GLY A 104 -16.35 -5.27 0.93
CA GLY A 104 -15.43 -4.20 1.29
C GLY A 104 -16.11 -2.87 1.57
N ILE A 105 -15.30 -1.86 1.88
CA ILE A 105 -15.74 -0.47 1.99
C ILE A 105 -14.97 0.43 1.03
N ARG A 106 -15.72 1.25 0.30
CA ARG A 106 -15.19 2.30 -0.59
C ARG A 106 -15.45 3.68 -0.04
N VAL A 107 -14.58 4.63 -0.37
CA VAL A 107 -14.72 6.03 0.06
C VAL A 107 -15.62 6.80 -0.90
N LEU A 108 -16.51 7.64 -0.37
CA LEU A 108 -17.37 8.52 -1.16
C LEU A 108 -16.75 9.91 -1.39
N GLU A 109 -15.79 10.28 -0.57
CA GLU A 109 -15.15 11.60 -0.56
C GLU A 109 -13.62 11.49 -0.69
N PRO A 110 -12.95 12.47 -1.30
CA PRO A 110 -11.49 12.46 -1.39
C PRO A 110 -10.89 12.77 -0.02
N CYS A 111 -10.01 11.91 0.51
CA CYS A 111 -9.37 12.16 1.81
C CYS A 111 -7.92 11.70 1.91
N ARG A 112 -7.26 12.18 2.96
CA ARG A 112 -5.97 11.66 3.42
C ARG A 112 -6.22 10.81 4.65
N LEU A 113 -5.92 9.53 4.55
CA LEU A 113 -6.09 8.61 5.69
C LEU A 113 -4.74 8.45 6.37
N THR A 114 -4.72 8.66 7.67
CA THR A 114 -3.53 8.45 8.48
C THR A 114 -3.34 6.97 8.80
N ALA A 115 -2.09 6.54 9.00
CA ALA A 115 -1.77 5.19 9.43
C ALA A 115 -2.53 4.79 10.71
N LYS A 116 -2.65 5.69 11.68
CA LYS A 116 -3.38 5.45 12.94
C LYS A 116 -4.86 5.15 12.73
N GLN A 117 -5.52 5.88 11.82
CA GLN A 117 -6.94 5.65 11.48
C GLN A 117 -7.12 4.29 10.79
N LEU A 118 -6.26 3.97 9.83
CA LEU A 118 -6.28 2.67 9.14
C LEU A 118 -6.07 1.51 10.12
N GLN A 119 -5.11 1.62 11.04
CA GLN A 119 -4.86 0.62 12.06
C GLN A 119 -6.04 0.46 13.04
N SER A 120 -6.69 1.56 13.41
CA SER A 120 -7.89 1.56 14.26
C SER A 120 -9.06 0.84 13.57
N ALA A 121 -9.31 1.16 12.29
CA ALA A 121 -10.33 0.51 11.47
C ALA A 121 -10.04 -0.99 11.26
N GLU A 122 -8.80 -1.35 10.95
CA GLU A 122 -8.36 -2.75 10.81
C GLU A 122 -8.54 -3.53 12.12
N THR A 123 -8.21 -2.92 13.25
CA THR A 123 -8.40 -3.52 14.58
C THR A 123 -9.89 -3.76 14.87
N ALA A 124 -10.77 -2.81 14.51
CA ALA A 124 -12.22 -2.96 14.65
C ALA A 124 -12.75 -4.13 13.79
N LEU A 125 -12.31 -4.25 12.54
CA LEU A 125 -12.65 -5.36 11.65
C LEU A 125 -12.22 -6.70 12.24
N LYS A 126 -10.94 -6.81 12.63
CA LYS A 126 -10.39 -8.04 13.21
C LYS A 126 -11.12 -8.46 14.48
N ARG A 127 -11.56 -7.51 15.32
CA ARG A 127 -12.34 -7.82 16.53
C ARG A 127 -13.69 -8.45 16.19
N ARG A 128 -14.44 -7.90 15.24
CA ARG A 128 -15.75 -8.45 14.86
C ARG A 128 -15.61 -9.80 14.14
N LEU A 129 -14.60 -9.91 13.26
CA LEU A 129 -14.38 -11.11 12.46
C LEU A 129 -13.66 -12.25 13.20
N LYS A 130 -13.13 -12.00 14.41
CA LYS A 130 -12.41 -13.00 15.22
C LYS A 130 -13.20 -14.31 15.44
N VAL A 131 -14.53 -14.21 15.49
CA VAL A 131 -15.43 -15.37 15.69
C VAL A 131 -15.35 -16.35 14.52
N ILE A 132 -15.16 -15.83 13.30
CA ILE A 132 -15.08 -16.63 12.08
C ILE A 132 -13.62 -17.07 11.89
N LYS A 133 -13.36 -18.36 12.15
CA LYS A 133 -12.04 -18.95 11.91
C LYS A 133 -11.76 -18.95 10.40
N GLY A 134 -10.61 -18.40 10.01
CA GLY A 134 -10.21 -18.31 8.59
C GLY A 134 -10.62 -17.02 7.89
N ALA A 135 -11.37 -16.11 8.53
CA ALA A 135 -11.64 -14.80 7.97
C ALA A 135 -10.36 -13.96 7.88
N GLN A 136 -10.17 -13.31 6.74
CA GLN A 136 -9.03 -12.46 6.42
C GLN A 136 -9.51 -11.03 6.11
N VAL A 137 -8.69 -10.07 6.51
CA VAL A 137 -8.90 -8.65 6.23
C VAL A 137 -7.78 -8.18 5.33
N TYR A 138 -8.13 -7.62 4.18
CA TYR A 138 -7.18 -7.07 3.23
C TYR A 138 -7.28 -5.54 3.26
N MET A 139 -6.14 -4.88 3.43
CA MET A 139 -6.05 -3.44 3.33
C MET A 139 -5.52 -3.08 1.93
N ARG A 140 -6.33 -2.35 1.16
CA ARG A 140 -6.09 -2.01 -0.26
C ARG A 140 -5.27 -0.76 -0.47
N VAL A 141 -5.18 0.06 0.57
CA VAL A 141 -4.42 1.31 0.59
C VAL A 141 -3.28 1.18 1.57
N PHE A 142 -2.11 1.68 1.21
CA PHE A 142 -0.94 1.68 2.08
C PHE A 142 -0.50 3.11 2.32
N PRO A 143 -0.22 3.53 3.56
CA PRO A 143 0.26 4.87 3.86
C PRO A 143 1.74 5.01 3.51
N ASP A 144 1.98 5.60 2.35
CA ASP A 144 3.27 5.77 1.70
C ASP A 144 3.80 7.22 1.79
N VAL A 145 2.93 8.19 2.11
CA VAL A 145 3.29 9.61 2.14
C VAL A 145 3.74 10.03 3.54
N PRO A 146 4.99 10.52 3.70
CA PRO A 146 5.44 11.04 5.00
C PRO A 146 4.88 12.43 5.24
N VAL A 147 4.16 12.60 6.35
CA VAL A 147 3.63 13.88 6.80
C VAL A 147 4.55 14.47 7.85
N CYS A 148 4.98 15.72 7.61
CA CYS A 148 5.79 16.48 8.55
C CYS A 148 4.97 17.66 9.05
N VAL A 149 4.93 17.85 10.35
CA VAL A 149 4.22 18.94 11.00
C VAL A 149 5.22 19.76 11.79
N LYS A 150 5.03 21.08 11.75
CA LYS A 150 5.78 22.02 12.57
C LYS A 150 4.97 22.27 13.84
N GLY A 151 5.63 22.29 15.00
CA GLY A 151 4.96 22.46 16.28
C GLY A 151 4.16 23.75 16.32
N ASN A 152 2.97 23.70 16.92
CA ASN A 152 2.03 24.82 16.99
C ASN A 152 2.61 26.01 17.78
N GLU A 153 3.54 25.74 18.68
CA GLU A 153 4.27 26.72 19.48
C GLU A 153 5.27 27.56 18.65
N THR A 154 5.67 27.10 17.47
CA THR A 154 6.71 27.75 16.68
C THR A 154 6.15 28.65 15.57
N ARG A 155 6.68 29.88 15.44
CA ARG A 155 6.29 30.84 14.38
C ARG A 155 6.65 30.36 12.97
N MET A 156 6.05 30.97 11.95
CA MET A 156 6.32 30.69 10.54
C MET A 156 7.80 30.93 10.15
N GLY A 157 8.25 30.30 9.05
CA GLY A 157 9.66 30.35 8.61
C GLY A 157 10.54 29.23 9.17
N LYS A 158 11.88 29.42 9.21
CA LYS A 158 12.86 28.46 9.77
C LYS A 158 12.82 27.02 9.21
N GLY A 159 12.32 26.87 7.99
CA GLY A 159 12.25 25.58 7.29
C GLY A 159 11.10 24.66 7.74
N LYS A 160 11.17 23.40 7.29
CA LYS A 160 10.09 22.41 7.45
C LYS A 160 10.24 21.59 8.73
N GLY A 161 9.12 21.32 9.40
CA GLY A 161 9.03 20.53 10.63
C GLY A 161 9.54 19.08 10.53
N ALA A 162 9.49 18.37 11.66
CA ALA A 162 9.89 16.97 11.78
C ALA A 162 8.82 16.03 11.20
N PHE A 163 9.22 14.78 10.92
CA PHE A 163 8.28 13.73 10.52
C PHE A 163 7.39 13.34 11.70
N GLU A 164 6.09 13.20 11.46
CA GLU A 164 5.11 12.84 12.52
C GLU A 164 4.46 11.48 12.22
N PHE A 165 3.84 11.33 11.04
CA PHE A 165 3.11 10.11 10.69
C PHE A 165 3.08 9.83 9.18
N TRP A 166 2.70 8.61 8.84
CA TRP A 166 2.42 8.18 7.47
C TRP A 166 0.95 8.35 7.12
N ALA A 167 0.67 8.78 5.89
CA ALA A 167 -0.68 8.89 5.37
C ALA A 167 -0.75 8.33 3.95
N CYS A 168 -1.94 7.91 3.52
CA CYS A 168 -2.23 7.60 2.11
C CYS A 168 -3.20 8.62 1.52
N ARG A 169 -3.11 8.84 0.21
CA ARG A 169 -4.08 9.64 -0.54
C ARG A 169 -5.15 8.71 -1.10
N ALA A 170 -6.37 8.83 -0.62
CA ALA A 170 -7.51 8.06 -1.14
C ALA A 170 -8.34 8.95 -2.07
N ALA A 171 -8.41 8.56 -3.35
CA ALA A 171 -9.31 9.17 -4.31
C ALA A 171 -10.76 8.69 -4.07
N VAL A 172 -11.72 9.42 -4.63
CA VAL A 172 -13.13 9.06 -4.57
C VAL A 172 -13.37 7.68 -5.21
N GLY A 173 -14.22 6.88 -4.57
CA GLY A 173 -14.60 5.54 -4.98
C GLY A 173 -13.54 4.47 -4.67
N ARG A 174 -12.37 4.83 -4.14
CA ARG A 174 -11.31 3.86 -3.83
C ARG A 174 -11.75 2.92 -2.71
N VAL A 175 -11.53 1.62 -2.89
CA VAL A 175 -11.75 0.61 -1.83
C VAL A 175 -10.60 0.69 -0.83
N ILE A 176 -10.91 0.78 0.48
CA ILE A 176 -9.92 0.86 1.57
C ILE A 176 -9.67 -0.53 2.15
N PHE A 177 -10.75 -1.20 2.57
CA PHE A 177 -10.69 -2.50 3.22
C PHE A 177 -11.57 -3.49 2.47
N GLU A 178 -11.10 -4.72 2.42
CA GLU A 178 -11.85 -5.87 1.95
C GLU A 178 -11.84 -6.96 3.01
N VAL A 179 -12.90 -7.73 3.04
CA VAL A 179 -13.12 -8.85 3.95
C VAL A 179 -13.43 -10.07 3.09
N GLY A 180 -12.75 -11.17 3.37
CA GLY A 180 -12.91 -12.41 2.65
C GLY A 180 -12.07 -13.52 3.27
N GLY A 181 -11.71 -14.50 2.47
CA GLY A 181 -10.92 -15.65 2.90
C GLY A 181 -11.47 -16.95 2.32
N PRO A 182 -10.89 -18.10 2.68
CA PRO A 182 -11.33 -19.41 2.21
C PRO A 182 -12.72 -19.82 2.76
N VAL A 183 -13.22 -19.12 3.77
CA VAL A 183 -14.52 -19.41 4.40
C VAL A 183 -15.54 -18.38 3.94
N GLU A 184 -16.76 -18.84 3.69
CA GLU A 184 -17.87 -17.96 3.38
C GLU A 184 -18.26 -17.10 4.58
N ILE A 185 -18.39 -15.79 4.36
CA ILE A 185 -18.77 -14.82 5.37
C ILE A 185 -20.18 -14.37 5.07
N ARG A 186 -21.10 -14.53 6.03
CA ARG A 186 -22.47 -14.04 5.88
C ARG A 186 -22.48 -12.52 5.68
N ALA A 187 -23.30 -12.06 4.74
CA ALA A 187 -23.38 -10.64 4.36
C ALA A 187 -23.71 -9.72 5.55
N GLU A 188 -24.58 -10.16 6.47
CA GLU A 188 -24.98 -9.39 7.66
C GLU A 188 -23.78 -9.11 8.58
N VAL A 189 -22.96 -10.13 8.86
CA VAL A 189 -21.78 -10.01 9.71
C VAL A 189 -20.74 -9.11 9.05
N ALA A 190 -20.54 -9.25 7.74
CA ALA A 190 -19.63 -8.40 6.98
C ALA A 190 -20.08 -6.93 7.00
N LYS A 191 -21.38 -6.67 6.77
CA LYS A 191 -21.97 -5.33 6.77
C LYS A 191 -21.82 -4.66 8.14
N GLU A 192 -22.07 -5.38 9.22
CA GLU A 192 -21.88 -4.86 10.57
C GLU A 192 -20.41 -4.59 10.90
N ALA A 193 -19.49 -5.52 10.57
CA ALA A 193 -18.06 -5.34 10.79
C ALA A 193 -17.53 -4.09 10.04
N LEU A 194 -17.95 -3.94 8.78
CA LEU A 194 -17.56 -2.81 7.94
C LEU A 194 -18.19 -1.49 8.39
N ARG A 195 -19.39 -1.51 8.98
CA ARG A 195 -20.00 -0.34 9.65
C ARG A 195 -19.21 0.10 10.87
N LEU A 196 -18.69 -0.82 11.67
CA LEU A 196 -17.83 -0.48 12.82
C LEU A 196 -16.50 0.10 12.35
N ALA A 197 -15.96 -0.39 11.23
CA ALA A 197 -14.75 0.12 10.62
C ALA A 197 -14.95 1.53 10.04
N SER A 198 -16.06 1.79 9.35
CA SER A 198 -16.36 3.09 8.77
C SER A 198 -16.45 4.19 9.83
N ALA A 199 -17.00 3.88 11.01
CA ALA A 199 -17.03 4.81 12.14
C ALA A 199 -15.65 5.23 12.67
N LYS A 200 -14.56 4.53 12.30
CA LYS A 200 -13.17 4.91 12.64
C LYS A 200 -12.50 5.77 11.58
N LEU A 201 -13.10 5.89 10.40
CA LEU A 201 -12.59 6.67 9.30
C LEU A 201 -13.19 8.08 9.32
N PRO A 202 -12.44 9.11 8.90
CA PRO A 202 -12.91 10.50 8.91
C PRO A 202 -13.83 10.84 7.73
N VAL A 203 -14.35 9.85 7.00
CA VAL A 203 -15.02 10.03 5.71
C VAL A 203 -16.25 9.16 5.59
N ARG A 204 -17.19 9.60 4.74
CA ARG A 204 -18.32 8.79 4.33
C ARG A 204 -17.85 7.63 3.45
N THR A 205 -18.32 6.43 3.78
CA THR A 205 -17.98 5.21 3.07
C THR A 205 -19.24 4.44 2.69
N GLU A 206 -19.13 3.61 1.67
CA GLU A 206 -20.19 2.74 1.19
C GLU A 206 -19.74 1.28 1.24
N PHE A 207 -20.67 0.39 1.57
CA PHE A 207 -20.47 -1.05 1.53
C PHE A 207 -20.50 -1.55 0.08
N VAL A 208 -19.55 -2.39 -0.29
CA VAL A 208 -19.44 -2.97 -1.64
C VAL A 208 -19.31 -4.48 -1.58
N SER A 209 -19.92 -5.14 -2.55
CA SER A 209 -19.74 -6.57 -2.84
C SER A 209 -18.95 -6.76 -4.13
N LEU A 210 -18.52 -7.98 -4.41
CA LEU A 210 -17.87 -8.33 -5.67
C LEU A 210 -18.72 -8.01 -6.90
N ALA A 211 -20.05 -8.15 -6.80
CA ALA A 211 -20.99 -7.81 -7.85
C ALA A 211 -21.26 -6.30 -7.99
N SER A 212 -20.77 -5.47 -7.06
CA SER A 212 -21.05 -4.03 -7.12
C SER A 212 -20.35 -3.35 -8.29
N ASN A 213 -21.03 -2.39 -8.90
CA ASN A 213 -20.51 -1.64 -10.02
C ASN A 213 -19.32 -0.74 -9.61
N PRO A 214 -18.31 -0.58 -10.48
CA PRO A 214 -17.22 0.35 -10.26
C PRO A 214 -17.76 1.78 -10.16
N ARG A 215 -17.01 2.62 -9.43
CA ARG A 215 -17.35 4.04 -9.25
C ARG A 215 -16.34 4.94 -9.94
N LEU A 216 -16.82 5.98 -10.61
CA LEU A 216 -16.02 7.07 -11.16
C LEU A 216 -16.48 8.39 -10.52
N GLY A 217 -15.77 8.80 -9.47
CA GLY A 217 -16.18 9.97 -8.70
C GLY A 217 -17.54 9.74 -8.03
N ALA A 218 -18.52 10.57 -8.39
CA ALA A 218 -19.90 10.41 -7.93
C ALA A 218 -20.71 9.40 -8.78
N ILE A 219 -20.27 9.14 -10.01
CA ILE A 219 -21.01 8.34 -10.99
C ILE A 219 -20.75 6.85 -10.74
N LEU A 220 -21.81 6.05 -10.75
CA LEU A 220 -21.70 4.59 -10.81
C LEU A 220 -21.58 4.20 -12.29
N VAL A 221 -20.52 3.48 -12.63
CA VAL A 221 -20.31 3.02 -14.00
C VAL A 221 -20.85 1.61 -14.09
N GLU A 222 -21.83 1.43 -14.96
CA GLU A 222 -22.34 0.09 -15.24
C GLU A 222 -21.26 -0.74 -15.90
N ARG A 223 -21.15 -2.00 -15.45
CA ARG A 223 -20.31 -2.96 -16.17
C ARG A 223 -21.06 -3.32 -17.43
N HIS A 224 -20.57 -2.86 -18.59
CA HIS A 224 -21.06 -3.37 -19.86
C HIS A 224 -20.62 -4.82 -19.96
N GLU A 225 -21.44 -5.74 -19.44
CA GLU A 225 -21.30 -7.15 -19.72
C GLU A 225 -21.45 -7.30 -21.23
N GLN A 226 -20.34 -7.52 -21.93
CA GLN A 226 -20.47 -8.27 -23.17
C GLN A 226 -21.05 -9.61 -22.74
N PRO A 227 -22.29 -9.94 -23.14
CA PRO A 227 -22.92 -11.16 -22.67
C PRO A 227 -22.00 -12.31 -23.08
N ALA A 228 -21.68 -13.20 -22.14
CA ALA A 228 -20.81 -14.35 -22.39
C ALA A 228 -21.32 -15.24 -23.55
N SER A 229 -22.57 -15.05 -23.99
CA SER A 229 -23.15 -15.67 -25.18
C SER A 229 -22.59 -15.16 -26.51
N ALA A 230 -21.98 -13.97 -26.57
CA ALA A 230 -21.40 -13.42 -27.82
C ALA A 230 -20.07 -14.08 -28.22
N VAL A 231 -19.47 -14.89 -27.34
CA VAL A 231 -18.17 -15.57 -27.58
C VAL A 231 -18.37 -17.01 -28.09
N LEU A 232 -19.61 -17.51 -28.17
CA LEU A 232 -19.95 -18.86 -28.62
C LEU A 232 -20.50 -18.96 -30.04
N SER A 233 -20.46 -17.87 -30.82
CA SER A 233 -20.79 -17.88 -32.25
C SER A 233 -19.58 -17.50 -33.11
N LEU A 234 -18.48 -18.24 -32.96
CA LEU A 234 -17.54 -18.38 -34.07
C LEU A 234 -18.07 -19.50 -34.97
N PRO A 235 -18.41 -19.24 -36.24
CA PRO A 235 -18.70 -20.33 -37.16
C PRO A 235 -17.44 -21.21 -37.29
N PRO A 236 -17.56 -22.55 -37.28
CA PRO A 236 -16.41 -23.39 -37.60
C PRO A 236 -15.96 -23.03 -39.01
N SER A 237 -14.72 -22.55 -39.14
CA SER A 237 -14.07 -22.32 -40.41
C SER A 237 -13.83 -23.67 -41.10
N SER A 238 -14.85 -24.17 -41.80
CA SER A 238 -14.70 -25.19 -42.82
C SER A 238 -14.21 -24.51 -44.10
N THR A 239 -12.89 -24.28 -44.21
CA THR A 239 -12.25 -24.22 -45.52
C THR A 239 -11.63 -25.58 -45.75
N THR A 240 -12.41 -26.38 -46.46
CA THR A 240 -12.06 -27.65 -47.06
C THR A 240 -10.74 -27.54 -47.82
N ALA A 241 -9.96 -28.61 -47.70
CA ALA A 241 -8.81 -28.99 -48.51
C ALA A 241 -8.70 -28.29 -49.88
N ALA A 242 -7.63 -27.53 -50.07
CA ALA A 242 -7.03 -27.30 -51.38
C ALA A 242 -5.73 -28.12 -51.44
N ALA A 243 -5.88 -29.41 -51.76
CA ALA A 243 -4.79 -30.28 -52.17
C ALA A 243 -5.08 -30.77 -53.59
N ALA A 244 -4.23 -30.34 -54.52
CA ALA A 244 -3.78 -30.99 -55.76
C ALA A 244 -4.74 -31.89 -56.58
N ALA A 245 -5.04 -31.47 -57.82
CA ALA A 245 -5.16 -32.26 -59.07
C ALA A 245 -5.69 -31.29 -60.17
N VAL A 246 -4.94 -30.85 -61.18
CA VAL A 246 -4.45 -31.52 -62.41
C VAL A 246 -5.56 -32.11 -63.28
N ALA A 247 -5.60 -31.59 -64.52
CA ALA A 247 -6.08 -32.18 -65.78
C ALA A 247 -7.58 -32.14 -66.17
N GLU A 248 -7.80 -31.41 -67.28
CA GLU A 248 -8.52 -31.82 -68.50
C GLU A 248 -10.06 -32.02 -68.51
N VAL A 249 -10.72 -31.01 -69.08
CA VAL A 249 -11.78 -31.04 -70.13
C VAL A 249 -11.63 -32.26 -71.08
N PRO A 250 -12.66 -32.95 -71.65
CA PRO A 250 -13.94 -32.43 -72.15
C PRO A 250 -15.20 -33.37 -72.11
N LEU A 251 -16.31 -32.82 -72.65
CA LEU A 251 -17.21 -33.42 -73.65
C LEU A 251 -18.50 -34.19 -73.25
N VAL A 252 -19.54 -33.85 -74.04
CA VAL A 252 -20.80 -34.55 -74.37
C VAL A 252 -22.01 -34.30 -73.46
N VAL A 253 -22.88 -33.38 -73.91
CA VAL A 253 -24.32 -33.43 -73.63
C VAL A 253 -25.01 -34.02 -74.86
N GLN A 254 -25.51 -35.25 -74.71
CA GLN A 254 -26.38 -35.93 -75.64
C GLN A 254 -27.85 -35.50 -75.40
N THR A 255 -28.45 -34.95 -76.47
CA THR A 255 -29.75 -35.28 -77.06
C THR A 255 -30.96 -35.68 -76.20
N GLY A 256 -32.10 -35.09 -76.55
CA GLY A 256 -33.37 -35.82 -76.74
C GLY A 256 -34.44 -35.45 -75.71
N SER A 257 -35.38 -34.54 -76.01
CA SER A 257 -36.59 -34.73 -76.84
C SER A 257 -37.76 -35.35 -76.06
N GLY A 258 -38.90 -34.64 -75.98
CA GLY A 258 -40.18 -35.31 -75.71
C GLY A 258 -41.35 -34.45 -75.23
N GLN A 259 -42.03 -33.79 -76.18
CA GLN A 259 -43.48 -33.48 -76.25
C GLN A 259 -44.04 -32.43 -75.24
N LEU A 260 -44.86 -31.43 -75.63
CA LEU A 260 -45.76 -31.21 -76.78
C LEU A 260 -45.66 -29.77 -77.29
#